data_AF-A0A3N5NDG5-F1
#
_entry.id   AF-A0A3N5NDG5-F1
#
_cell.length_a   1.000
_cell.length_b   1.000
_cell.length_c   1.000
_cell.angle_alpha   90.00
_cell.angle_beta   90.00
_cell.angle_gamma   90.00
#
_symmetry.space_group_name_H-M   'P 1'
#
loop_
_entity.id
_entity.type
_entity.pdbx_description
1 polymer ?
#
loop_
_entity_poly.entity_id
_entity_poly.type
_entity_poly.pdbx_seq_one_letter_code
_entity_poly.pdbx_strand_id
1 'polypeptide(L)'
;MSIQSPSAGFLAEELEPQADIAPRSSFLRRTLLIILLVALIFILTYALAWFNAYRLSARFIQDADDSYAGEVYLQALVGTEEFDPQTNRNVKKGGYLNVERIWSSSLSWPEPSILQRARLRSQEIINQRLTIEMA
;
A
#
# COMPACT_ATOMS: atom_id res chain seq x y z
N MET A 1 -58.84 50.81 55.61
CA MET A 1 -59.04 49.35 55.60
C MET A 1 -57.72 48.75 55.12
N SER A 2 -56.92 48.27 56.08
CA SER A 2 -55.58 47.72 55.87
C SER A 2 -55.74 46.21 55.76
N ILE A 3 -55.15 45.57 54.75
CA ILE A 3 -55.03 44.10 54.73
C ILE A 3 -53.55 43.76 54.63
N GLN A 4 -53.12 43.11 55.70
CA GLN A 4 -51.79 42.66 56.05
C GLN A 4 -51.43 41.42 55.23
N SER A 5 -50.18 41.34 54.79
CA SER A 5 -49.56 40.19 54.13
C SER A 5 -49.52 38.94 55.03
N PRO A 6 -49.36 37.76 54.43
CA PRO A 6 -48.48 36.73 54.97
C PRO A 6 -47.23 36.59 54.08
N SER A 7 -46.10 36.77 54.74
CA SER A 7 -44.74 36.44 54.35
C SER A 7 -44.51 34.94 54.21
N ALA A 8 -43.56 34.61 53.33
CA ALA A 8 -42.50 33.62 53.48
C ALA A 8 -42.47 32.54 52.38
N GLY A 9 -41.41 32.63 51.57
CA GLY A 9 -40.60 31.49 51.19
C GLY A 9 -41.19 30.56 50.15
N PHE A 10 -40.83 30.78 48.89
CA PHE A 10 -40.29 29.69 48.08
C PHE A 10 -39.58 30.27 46.85
N LEU A 11 -38.25 30.30 46.95
CA LEU A 11 -37.26 30.11 45.88
C LEU A 11 -37.28 31.18 44.76
N ALA A 12 -36.36 32.13 44.70
CA ALA A 12 -34.93 31.88 44.47
C ALA A 12 -34.71 30.71 43.49
N GLU A 13 -35.37 30.74 42.33
CA GLU A 13 -34.89 29.97 41.19
C GLU A 13 -34.01 30.92 40.38
N GLU A 14 -32.75 31.02 40.82
CA GLU A 14 -31.65 31.38 39.94
C GLU A 14 -31.79 30.53 38.68
N LEU A 15 -32.19 31.15 37.58
CA LEU A 15 -31.93 30.62 36.24
C LEU A 15 -30.42 30.71 36.03
N GLU A 16 -29.67 29.85 36.73
CA GLU A 16 -28.31 29.55 36.37
C GLU A 16 -28.34 29.03 34.92
N PRO A 17 -27.57 29.61 34.00
CA PRO A 17 -27.36 28.97 32.72
C PRO A 17 -26.58 27.71 33.03
N GLN A 18 -27.26 26.56 33.08
CA GLN A 18 -26.61 25.26 32.95
C GLN A 18 -26.04 25.19 31.53
N ALA A 19 -24.90 25.86 31.34
CA ALA A 19 -23.96 25.54 30.30
C ALA A 19 -23.37 24.18 30.70
N ASP A 20 -24.15 23.13 30.44
CA ASP A 20 -23.74 21.74 30.54
C ASP A 20 -22.70 21.48 29.44
N ILE A 21 -21.47 21.94 29.70
CA ILE A 21 -20.31 21.71 28.83
C ILE A 21 -19.58 20.49 29.40
N ALA A 22 -20.05 19.29 29.02
CA ALA A 22 -19.26 18.24 28.36
C ALA A 22 -19.82 16.83 28.66
N PRO A 23 -19.86 15.97 27.62
CA PRO A 23 -18.76 15.02 27.54
C PRO A 23 -18.20 14.97 26.11
N ARG A 24 -17.43 16.00 25.72
CA ARG A 24 -16.69 15.96 24.44
C ARG A 24 -15.66 14.81 24.40
N SER A 25 -15.24 14.28 25.55
CA SER A 25 -14.17 13.28 25.65
C SER A 25 -14.57 11.88 25.15
N SER A 26 -15.82 11.43 25.34
CA SER A 26 -16.25 10.09 24.89
C SER A 26 -16.42 10.04 23.37
N PHE A 27 -17.00 11.09 22.78
CA PHE A 27 -17.11 11.24 21.33
C PHE A 27 -15.74 11.37 20.67
N LEU A 28 -14.83 12.18 21.23
CA LEU A 28 -13.46 12.29 20.71
C LEU A 28 -12.70 10.95 20.79
N ARG A 29 -12.80 10.22 21.90
CA ARG A 29 -12.19 8.87 22.02
C ARG A 29 -12.77 7.89 21.00
N ARG A 30 -14.10 7.88 20.83
CA ARG A 30 -14.75 6.98 19.87
C ARG A 30 -14.37 7.33 18.43
N THR A 31 -14.33 8.60 18.08
CA THR A 31 -13.87 9.07 16.76
C THR A 31 -12.40 8.72 16.53
N LEU A 32 -11.54 8.89 17.53
CA LEU A 32 -10.12 8.55 17.44
C LEU A 32 -9.92 7.04 17.24
N LEU A 33 -10.69 6.19 17.93
CA LEU A 33 -10.69 4.74 17.72
C LEU A 33 -11.14 4.36 16.31
N ILE A 34 -12.17 5.04 15.77
CA ILE A 34 -12.64 4.80 14.39
C ILE A 34 -11.55 5.20 13.40
N ILE A 35 -10.92 6.38 13.55
CA ILE A 35 -9.82 6.82 12.68
C ILE A 35 -8.65 5.84 12.75
N LEU A 36 -8.29 5.38 13.95
CA LEU A 36 -7.23 4.40 14.13
C LEU A 36 -7.56 3.07 13.46
N LEU A 37 -8.80 2.60 13.58
CA LEU A 37 -9.26 1.38 12.92
C LEU A 37 -9.19 1.51 11.40
N VAL A 38 -9.63 2.63 10.84
CA VAL A 38 -9.55 2.90 9.40
C VAL A 38 -8.08 2.95 8.97
N ALA A 39 -7.23 3.71 9.67
CA ALA A 39 -5.80 3.78 9.36
C ALA A 39 -5.14 2.39 9.42
N LEU A 40 -5.49 1.57 10.41
CA LEU A 40 -4.99 0.20 10.54
C LEU A 40 -5.36 -0.66 9.32
N ILE A 41 -6.60 -0.57 8.84
CA ILE A 41 -7.05 -1.28 7.64
C ILE A 41 -6.20 -0.86 6.43
N PHE A 42 -6.02 0.45 6.22
CA PHE A 42 -5.19 0.96 5.12
C PHE A 42 -3.74 0.45 5.22
N ILE A 43 -3.14 0.47 6.41
CA ILE A 43 -1.78 -0.02 6.63
C ILE A 43 -1.68 -1.52 6.33
N LEU A 44 -2.63 -2.32 6.79
CA LEU A 44 -2.65 -3.77 6.56
C LEU A 44 -2.83 -4.11 5.08
N THR A 45 -3.78 -3.45 4.41
CA THR A 45 -3.99 -3.62 2.96
C THR A 45 -2.76 -3.21 2.17
N TYR A 46 -2.14 -2.09 2.54
CA TYR A 46 -0.90 -1.62 1.92
C TYR A 46 0.23 -2.64 2.08
N ALA A 47 0.46 -3.12 3.30
CA ALA A 47 1.50 -4.11 3.59
C ALA A 47 1.29 -5.41 2.81
N LEU A 48 0.03 -5.87 2.70
CA LEU A 48 -0.30 -7.07 1.93
C LEU A 48 -0.04 -6.89 0.43
N ALA A 49 -0.44 -5.74 -0.13
CA ALA A 49 -0.19 -5.40 -1.53
C ALA A 49 1.31 -5.32 -1.83
N TRP A 50 2.07 -4.64 -0.96
CA TRP A 50 3.52 -4.52 -1.05
C TRP A 50 4.19 -5.90 -1.01
N PHE A 51 3.78 -6.78 -0.09
CA PHE A 51 4.34 -8.13 0.03
C PHE A 51 4.03 -9.00 -1.19
N ASN A 52 2.81 -8.92 -1.73
CA ASN A 52 2.43 -9.64 -2.94
C ASN A 52 3.25 -9.18 -4.16
N ALA A 53 3.45 -7.86 -4.30
CA ALA A 53 4.30 -7.28 -5.33
C ALA A 53 5.76 -7.73 -5.19
N TYR A 54 6.28 -7.77 -3.96
CA TYR A 54 7.62 -8.27 -3.66
C TYR A 54 7.78 -9.75 -4.05
N ARG A 55 6.85 -10.61 -3.63
CA ARG A 55 6.88 -12.04 -3.97
C ARG A 55 6.82 -12.28 -5.48
N LEU A 56 5.97 -11.52 -6.19
CA LEU A 56 5.87 -11.61 -7.64
C LEU A 56 7.17 -11.16 -8.32
N SER A 57 7.76 -10.07 -7.82
CA SER A 57 9.05 -9.56 -8.32
C SER A 57 10.19 -10.54 -8.10
N ALA A 58 10.23 -11.20 -6.94
CA ALA A 58 11.21 -12.23 -6.64
C ALA A 58 11.13 -13.41 -7.62
N ARG A 59 9.92 -13.87 -7.93
CA ARG A 59 9.71 -14.92 -8.94
C ARG A 59 10.18 -14.46 -10.33
N PHE A 60 9.80 -13.25 -10.73
CA PHE A 60 10.18 -12.73 -12.06
C PHE A 60 11.67 -12.48 -12.19
N ILE A 61 12.38 -12.07 -11.13
CA ILE A 61 13.83 -12.01 -11.15
C ILE A 61 14.44 -13.40 -11.31
N GLN A 62 13.90 -14.40 -10.63
CA GLN A 62 14.40 -15.75 -10.76
C GLN A 62 14.21 -16.29 -12.19
N ASP A 63 13.01 -16.12 -12.75
CA ASP A 63 12.73 -16.48 -14.15
C ASP A 63 13.68 -15.74 -15.11
N ALA A 64 13.93 -14.45 -14.89
CA ALA A 64 14.83 -13.65 -15.71
C ALA A 64 16.31 -14.07 -15.56
N ASP A 65 16.76 -14.38 -14.35
CA ASP A 65 18.11 -14.86 -14.06
C ASP A 65 18.35 -16.23 -14.73
N ASP A 66 17.34 -17.12 -14.75
CA ASP A 66 17.41 -18.41 -15.44
C ASP A 66 17.53 -18.22 -16.97
N SER A 67 16.74 -17.31 -17.56
CA SER A 67 16.86 -16.97 -18.99
C SER A 67 18.20 -16.30 -19.32
N TYR A 68 18.72 -15.46 -18.43
CA TYR A 68 20.02 -14.80 -18.61
C TYR A 68 21.15 -15.84 -18.57
N ALA A 69 21.10 -16.80 -17.63
CA ALA A 69 22.07 -17.89 -17.54
C ALA A 69 22.00 -18.84 -18.75
N GLY A 70 20.82 -18.99 -19.36
CA GLY A 70 20.63 -19.69 -20.62
C GLY A 70 21.05 -18.90 -21.87
N GLU A 71 21.68 -17.74 -21.70
CA GLU A 71 22.11 -16.81 -22.77
C GLU A 71 20.96 -16.26 -23.63
N VAL A 72 19.71 -16.38 -23.17
CA VAL A 72 18.53 -15.89 -23.88
C VAL A 72 18.15 -14.50 -23.39
N TYR A 73 19.02 -13.54 -23.68
CA TYR A 73 18.97 -12.19 -23.08
C TYR A 73 17.68 -11.40 -23.36
N LEU A 74 17.07 -11.57 -24.54
CA LEU A 74 15.80 -10.90 -24.84
C LEU A 74 14.69 -11.42 -23.93
N GLN A 75 14.63 -12.73 -23.69
CA GLN A 75 13.64 -13.34 -22.79
C GLN A 75 13.89 -12.90 -21.34
N ALA A 76 15.15 -12.84 -20.90
CA ALA A 76 15.50 -12.30 -19.59
C ALA A 76 15.05 -10.85 -19.39
N LEU A 77 15.06 -10.04 -20.46
CA LEU A 77 14.65 -8.64 -20.40
C LEU A 77 13.12 -8.47 -20.35
N VAL A 78 12.39 -9.09 -21.29
CA VAL A 78 10.95 -8.84 -21.48
C VAL A 78 10.02 -9.88 -20.86
N GLY A 79 10.55 -11.05 -20.52
CA GLY A 79 9.78 -12.23 -20.11
C GLY A 79 9.20 -13.01 -21.30
N THR A 80 8.61 -14.17 -21.01
CA THR A 80 7.94 -15.03 -21.99
C THR A 80 6.66 -15.62 -21.43
N GLU A 81 5.79 -16.10 -22.31
CA GLU A 81 4.66 -16.94 -21.92
C GLU A 81 4.88 -18.32 -22.53
N GLU A 82 4.98 -19.34 -21.67
CA GLU A 82 5.18 -20.71 -22.08
C GLU A 82 3.97 -21.55 -21.65
N PHE A 83 3.54 -22.43 -22.54
CA PHE A 83 2.48 -23.37 -22.24
C PHE A 83 3.03 -24.50 -21.38
N ASP A 84 2.49 -24.65 -20.17
CA ASP A 84 2.83 -25.75 -19.29
C ASP A 84 1.82 -26.91 -19.49
N PRO A 85 2.25 -28.05 -20.07
CA PRO A 85 1.38 -29.20 -20.30
C PRO A 85 0.94 -29.88 -19.00
N GLN A 86 1.66 -29.69 -17.88
CA GLN A 86 1.29 -30.27 -16.58
C GLN A 86 0.10 -29.55 -15.96
N THR A 87 0.01 -28.23 -16.12
CA THR A 87 -1.09 -27.41 -15.61
C THR A 87 -2.12 -27.05 -16.67
N ASN A 88 -1.88 -27.43 -17.94
CA ASN A 88 -2.68 -27.14 -19.13
C ASN A 88 -3.00 -25.64 -19.26
N ARG A 89 -2.02 -24.78 -18.92
CA ARG A 89 -2.17 -23.33 -18.85
C ARG A 89 -0.89 -22.64 -19.33
N ASN A 90 -1.06 -21.44 -19.90
CA ASN A 90 0.08 -20.57 -20.18
C ASN A 90 0.59 -19.97 -18.87
N VAL A 91 1.86 -20.21 -18.56
CA VAL A 91 2.56 -19.63 -17.41
C VAL A 91 3.42 -18.49 -17.91
N LYS A 92 3.18 -17.31 -17.33
CA LYS A 92 3.99 -16.13 -17.59
C LYS A 92 5.29 -16.18 -16.79
N LYS A 93 6.41 -16.23 -17.49
CA LYS A 93 7.77 -16.03 -16.96
C LYS A 93 8.11 -14.55 -17.07
N GLY A 94 8.51 -13.95 -15.95
CA GLY A 94 8.84 -12.53 -15.93
C GLY A 94 10.24 -12.23 -16.45
N GLY A 95 10.43 -11.03 -16.99
CA GLY A 95 11.73 -10.43 -17.27
C GLY A 95 12.04 -9.26 -16.32
N TYR A 96 13.27 -8.75 -16.39
CA TYR A 96 13.71 -7.61 -15.57
C TYR A 96 12.82 -6.37 -15.75
N LEU A 97 12.31 -6.11 -16.96
CA LEU A 97 11.39 -4.98 -17.21
C LEU A 97 10.03 -5.16 -16.53
N ASN A 98 9.58 -6.39 -16.31
CA ASN A 98 8.33 -6.62 -15.56
C ASN A 98 8.50 -6.23 -14.09
N VAL A 99 9.66 -6.48 -13.51
CA VAL A 99 9.98 -6.07 -12.13
C VAL A 99 10.01 -4.56 -12.03
N GLU A 100 10.68 -3.88 -12.96
CA GLU A 100 10.67 -2.40 -13.01
C GLU A 100 9.25 -1.83 -13.14
N ARG A 101 8.39 -2.49 -13.92
CA ARG A 101 6.98 -2.09 -14.08
C ARG A 101 6.16 -2.28 -12.80
N ILE A 102 6.41 -3.32 -12.00
CA ILE A 102 5.71 -3.54 -10.73
C ILE A 102 5.99 -2.38 -9.75
N TRP A 103 7.21 -1.86 -9.77
CA TRP A 103 7.66 -0.81 -8.84
C TRP A 103 7.69 0.60 -9.44
N SER A 104 7.07 0.81 -10.61
CA SER A 104 7.10 2.12 -11.29
C SER A 104 6.21 3.19 -10.63
N SER A 105 5.27 2.78 -9.77
CA SER A 105 4.37 3.71 -9.10
C SER A 105 5.03 4.40 -7.92
N SER A 106 4.76 5.71 -7.75
CA SER A 106 5.20 6.48 -6.58
C SER A 106 4.64 5.95 -5.25
N LEU A 107 3.55 5.18 -5.29
CA LEU A 107 2.97 4.54 -4.11
C LEU A 107 3.64 3.22 -3.75
N SER A 108 4.63 2.75 -4.51
CA SER A 108 5.32 1.48 -4.26
C SER A 108 6.50 1.62 -3.27
N TRP A 109 6.42 2.57 -2.34
CA TRP A 109 7.50 2.83 -1.38
C TRP A 109 7.36 1.96 -0.11
N PRO A 110 8.43 1.31 0.39
CA PRO A 110 9.81 1.43 -0.05
C PRO A 110 10.13 0.56 -1.26
N GLU A 111 11.03 1.05 -2.11
CA GLU A 111 11.58 0.24 -3.20
C GLU A 111 12.43 -0.92 -2.63
N PRO A 112 12.19 -2.17 -3.04
CA PRO A 112 13.00 -3.29 -2.60
C PRO A 112 14.36 -3.31 -3.32
N SER A 113 15.37 -3.86 -2.67
CA SER A 113 16.72 -4.02 -3.25
C SER A 113 16.73 -4.81 -4.57
N ILE A 114 15.76 -5.71 -4.76
CA ILE A 114 15.59 -6.50 -5.97
C ILE A 114 15.38 -5.64 -7.22
N LEU A 115 14.77 -4.47 -7.07
CA LEU A 115 14.54 -3.53 -8.17
C LEU A 115 15.85 -2.96 -8.72
N GLN A 116 16.84 -2.69 -7.85
CA GLN A 116 18.14 -2.19 -8.29
C GLN A 116 18.87 -3.24 -9.15
N ARG A 117 18.77 -4.52 -8.77
CA ARG A 117 19.33 -5.62 -9.56
C ARG A 117 18.69 -5.72 -10.93
N ALA A 118 17.36 -5.66 -11.01
CA ALA A 118 16.64 -5.66 -12.28
C ALA A 118 17.09 -4.49 -13.18
N ARG A 119 17.13 -3.26 -12.65
CA ARG A 119 17.58 -2.07 -13.38
C ARG A 119 19.00 -2.23 -13.94
N LEU A 120 19.93 -2.73 -13.13
CA LEU A 120 21.32 -2.95 -13.55
C LEU A 120 21.43 -3.98 -14.68
N ARG A 121 20.75 -5.13 -14.54
CA ARG A 121 20.76 -6.19 -15.56
C ARG A 121 20.05 -5.78 -16.85
N SER A 122 18.92 -5.07 -16.74
CA SER A 122 18.25 -4.48 -17.92
C SER A 122 19.18 -3.58 -18.71
N GLN A 123 19.87 -2.66 -18.03
CA GLN A 123 20.82 -1.74 -18.67
C GLN A 123 22.01 -2.47 -19.30
N GLU A 124 22.53 -3.49 -18.63
CA GLU A 124 23.61 -4.34 -19.17
C GLU A 124 23.19 -5.02 -20.47
N ILE A 125 22.02 -5.66 -20.50
CA ILE A 125 21.50 -6.34 -21.70
C ILE A 125 21.30 -5.36 -22.85
N ILE A 126 20.65 -4.22 -22.58
CA ILE A 126 20.34 -3.21 -23.60
C ILE A 126 21.65 -2.63 -24.18
N ASN A 127 22.56 -2.19 -23.31
CA ASN A 127 23.75 -1.44 -23.74
C ASN A 127 24.85 -2.35 -24.29
N GLN A 128 25.04 -3.54 -23.75
CA GLN A 128 26.20 -4.38 -24.06
C GLN A 128 25.88 -5.59 -24.93
N ARG A 129 24.66 -6.11 -24.91
CA ARG A 129 24.33 -7.33 -25.67
C ARG A 129 23.50 -7.03 -26.90
N LEU A 130 22.44 -6.24 -26.75
CA LEU A 130 21.56 -5.88 -27.87
C LEU A 130 22.17 -4.83 -28.80
N THR A 131 22.85 -3.81 -28.25
CA THR A 131 23.44 -2.74 -29.08
C THR A 131 24.62 -3.25 -29.93
N ILE A 132 25.34 -4.29 -29.51
CA ILE A 132 26.47 -4.87 -30.27
C ILE A 132 25.97 -5.78 -31.40
N GLU A 133 24.85 -6.50 -31.21
CA GLU A 133 24.27 -7.33 -32.28
C GLU A 133 23.58 -6.50 -33.38
N MET A 134 23.27 -5.22 -33.13
CA MET A 134 22.61 -4.32 -34.08
C MET A 134 23.58 -3.39 -34.86
N ALA A 135 24.89 -3.46 -34.61
CA ALA A 135 25.92 -2.63 -35.26
C ALA A 135 26.80 -3.46 -36.20
#